data_AF-A0A369KA21-F1
#
_entry.id   AF-A0A369KA21-F1
#
_cell.length_a   1.000
_cell.length_b   1.000
_cell.length_c   1.000
_cell.angle_alpha   90.00
_cell.angle_beta   90.00
_cell.angle_gamma   90.00
#
_symmetry.space_group_name_H-M   'P 1'
#
loop_
_entity.id
_entity.type
_entity.pdbx_description
1 polymer ?
#
loop_
_entity_poly.entity_id
_entity_poly.type
_entity_poly.pdbx_seq_one_letter_code
_entity_poly.pdbx_strand_id
1 'polypeptide(L)'
;MRLFLPSRWPPPHALRSSLCTPHLLPRLKAPHLLPPWLHSEQRTRTPREVKACEEIGVPFNANAIGGENVGVWPSACAIHPETVTRISTALAYYEPIKGQGNLVVIAGARAIRVIFQKNVSSKGVATDGVEYSKDRQLLVVSAKKEVILAAGTLYMFSRPIQAA
;
A
#
# COMPACT_ATOMS: atom_id res chain seq x y z
N MET A 1 3.09 -28.28 19.03
CA MET A 1 4.27 -28.05 18.17
C MET A 1 4.50 -26.54 18.12
N ARG A 2 5.70 -26.07 18.51
CA ARG A 2 5.96 -24.70 19.00
C ARG A 2 5.69 -23.59 17.96
N LEU A 3 4.78 -22.68 18.30
CA LEU A 3 4.67 -21.34 17.73
C LEU A 3 5.84 -20.50 18.24
N PHE A 4 6.68 -19.99 17.34
CA PHE A 4 7.68 -18.97 17.66
C PHE A 4 7.06 -17.60 17.35
N LEU A 5 6.38 -17.01 18.34
CA LEU A 5 6.00 -15.60 18.34
C LEU A 5 7.11 -14.84 19.10
N PRO A 6 7.70 -13.76 18.55
CA PRO A 6 8.54 -12.88 19.34
C PRO A 6 7.67 -12.21 20.42
N SER A 7 8.09 -12.36 21.67
CA SER A 7 7.28 -12.15 22.88
C SER A 7 7.26 -10.72 23.43
N ARG A 8 7.60 -9.69 22.65
CA ARG A 8 7.51 -8.30 23.13
C ARG A 8 7.41 -7.32 21.96
N TRP A 9 6.24 -6.71 21.79
CA TRP A 9 6.15 -5.39 21.17
C TRP A 9 6.60 -4.35 22.21
N PRO A 10 7.51 -3.41 21.88
CA PRO A 10 7.92 -2.40 22.84
C PRO A 10 6.78 -1.38 23.06
N PRO A 11 6.65 -0.81 24.27
CA PRO A 11 5.58 0.12 24.56
C PRO A 11 5.74 1.45 23.79
N PRO A 12 4.66 2.24 23.60
CA PRO A 12 4.61 3.33 22.62
C PRO A 12 5.65 4.44 22.79
N HIS A 13 6.22 4.57 23.99
CA HIS A 13 7.26 5.54 24.31
C HIS A 13 8.69 5.07 23.96
N ALA A 14 8.91 3.77 23.75
CA ALA A 14 10.21 3.22 23.38
C ALA A 14 10.51 3.30 21.86
N LEU A 15 9.53 3.68 21.03
CA LEU A 15 9.71 3.92 19.59
C LEU A 15 10.18 5.35 19.25
N ARG A 16 10.26 6.25 20.24
CA ARG A 16 10.66 7.65 20.02
C ARG A 16 12.16 7.91 20.05
N SER A 17 12.97 7.04 20.65
CA SER A 17 14.41 7.31 20.86
C SER A 17 15.36 6.53 19.95
N SER A 18 14.94 5.40 19.39
CA SER A 18 15.79 4.60 18.48
C SER A 18 15.75 5.05 17.02
N LEU A 19 14.77 5.89 16.64
CA LEU A 19 14.64 6.43 15.28
C LEU A 19 15.06 7.91 15.18
N CYS A 20 15.30 8.58 16.31
CA CYS A 20 15.68 9.98 16.39
C CYS A 20 16.78 10.21 17.43
N THR A 21 17.98 9.67 17.22
CA THR A 21 19.20 10.19 17.84
C THR A 21 20.06 10.82 16.74
N PRO A 22 20.33 12.14 16.76
CA PRO A 22 21.06 12.83 15.70
C PRO A 22 22.57 12.56 15.69
N HIS A 23 23.03 11.52 16.40
CA HIS A 23 24.45 11.22 16.61
C HIS A 23 24.94 9.93 15.95
N LEU A 24 24.08 9.18 15.27
CA LEU A 24 24.44 7.92 14.58
C LEU A 24 24.02 7.88 13.11
N LEU A 25 23.60 9.01 12.54
CA LEU A 25 23.59 9.16 11.08
C LEU A 25 24.99 9.62 10.67
N PRO A 26 25.87 8.76 10.11
CA PRO A 26 26.99 9.30 9.36
C PRO A 26 26.36 10.20 8.31
N ARG A 27 26.83 11.45 8.23
CA ARG A 27 26.36 12.49 7.29
C ARG A 27 25.98 11.86 5.95
N LEU A 28 24.73 11.44 5.80
CA LEU A 28 24.16 11.00 4.55
C LEU A 28 23.91 12.31 3.83
N LYS A 29 24.98 12.82 3.21
CA LYS A 29 24.82 13.49 1.92
C LYS A 29 23.95 12.49 1.15
N ALA A 30 22.72 12.89 0.84
CA ALA A 30 21.73 12.01 0.26
C ALA A 30 21.64 12.25 -1.27
N PRO A 31 22.61 11.80 -2.09
CA PRO A 31 22.46 11.74 -3.53
C PRO A 31 21.98 10.35 -4.00
N HIS A 32 21.33 9.55 -3.13
CA HIS A 32 20.99 8.15 -3.45
C HIS A 32 19.51 7.79 -3.30
N LEU A 33 18.67 8.69 -2.77
CA LEU A 33 17.22 8.45 -2.64
C LEU A 33 16.43 8.78 -3.91
N LEU A 34 17.04 9.49 -4.85
CA LEU A 34 16.44 9.81 -6.14
C LEU A 34 17.16 9.03 -7.25
N PRO A 35 16.49 8.72 -8.36
CA PRO A 35 17.14 8.11 -9.50
C PRO A 35 18.30 8.97 -10.02
N PRO A 36 19.36 8.40 -10.61
CA PRO A 36 20.54 9.14 -11.10
C PRO A 36 20.22 10.30 -12.05
N TRP A 37 19.15 10.19 -12.86
CA TRP A 37 18.68 11.27 -13.74
C TRP A 37 18.08 12.45 -12.96
N LEU A 38 17.46 12.20 -11.79
CA LEU A 38 16.89 13.27 -10.97
C LEU A 38 17.97 14.07 -10.23
N HIS A 39 19.10 13.45 -9.86
CA HIS A 39 20.22 14.15 -9.20
C HIS A 39 21.02 15.06 -10.14
N SER A 40 21.08 14.74 -11.43
CA SER A 40 21.84 15.54 -12.40
C SER A 40 21.06 16.77 -12.88
N GLU A 41 19.72 16.69 -12.93
CA GLU A 41 18.89 17.81 -13.39
C GLU A 41 18.40 18.74 -12.28
N GLN A 42 18.23 18.25 -11.04
CA GLN A 42 17.70 19.09 -9.95
C GLN A 42 18.76 19.94 -9.21
N ARG A 43 20.05 19.71 -9.43
CA ARG A 43 21.11 20.37 -8.65
C ARG A 43 21.52 21.75 -9.18
N THR A 44 21.18 22.08 -10.42
CA THR A 44 21.77 23.23 -11.13
C THR A 44 20.76 24.19 -11.77
N ARG A 45 19.47 23.88 -11.74
CA ARG A 45 18.41 24.82 -12.11
C ARG A 45 17.29 24.69 -11.11
N THR A 46 17.04 25.74 -10.32
CA THR A 46 15.67 25.95 -9.83
C THR A 46 14.80 25.94 -11.09
N PRO A 47 13.90 24.95 -11.25
CA PRO A 47 13.04 24.89 -12.42
C PRO A 47 12.37 26.26 -12.58
N ARG A 48 12.28 26.78 -13.80
CA ARG A 48 11.70 28.12 -14.03
C ARG A 48 10.28 28.20 -13.47
N GLU A 49 9.62 27.05 -13.44
CA GLU A 49 8.32 26.79 -12.84
C GLU A 49 8.32 27.08 -11.33
N VAL A 50 9.35 26.65 -10.59
CA VAL A 50 9.46 26.94 -9.15
C VAL A 50 9.60 28.44 -8.90
N LYS A 51 10.44 29.13 -9.67
CA LYS A 51 10.60 30.59 -9.56
C LYS A 51 9.31 31.35 -9.89
N ALA A 52 8.64 30.97 -10.97
CA ALA A 52 7.37 31.57 -11.36
C ALA A 52 6.30 31.38 -10.28
N CYS A 53 6.27 30.22 -9.62
CA CYS A 53 5.38 29.97 -8.49
C CYS A 53 5.73 30.80 -7.25
N GLU A 54 7.02 30.98 -6.95
CA GLU A 54 7.47 31.84 -5.84
C GLU A 54 7.08 33.32 -6.08
N GLU A 55 7.16 33.82 -7.32
CA GLU A 55 6.74 35.18 -7.70
C GLU A 55 5.25 35.45 -7.43
N ILE A 56 4.40 34.43 -7.54
CA ILE A 56 2.96 34.53 -7.22
C ILE A 56 2.64 34.15 -5.76
N GLY A 57 3.66 33.97 -4.91
CA GLY A 57 3.50 33.70 -3.48
C GLY A 57 3.31 32.23 -3.11
N VAL A 58 3.57 31.29 -4.03
CA VAL A 58 3.51 29.85 -3.76
C VAL A 58 4.93 29.33 -3.47
N PRO A 59 5.28 28.98 -2.22
CA PRO A 59 6.65 28.61 -1.86
C PRO A 59 7.04 27.22 -2.36
N PHE A 60 8.35 27.00 -2.56
CA PHE A 60 8.87 25.65 -2.72
C PHE A 60 8.78 24.86 -1.42
N ASN A 61 8.29 23.62 -1.48
CA ASN A 61 8.14 22.73 -0.34
C ASN A 61 9.05 21.49 -0.49
N ALA A 62 10.12 21.45 0.31
CA ALA A 62 11.06 20.33 0.31
C ALA A 62 10.54 19.07 1.04
N ASN A 63 9.47 19.21 1.83
CA ASN A 63 8.95 18.16 2.71
C ASN A 63 7.48 17.81 2.41
N ALA A 64 7.09 17.85 1.14
CA ALA A 64 5.71 17.64 0.71
C ALA A 64 5.11 16.27 1.11
N ILE A 65 5.96 15.27 1.41
CA ILE A 65 5.55 13.91 1.80
C ILE A 65 5.43 13.78 3.34
N GLY A 66 5.91 14.77 4.09
CA GLY A 66 5.91 14.80 5.55
C GLY A 66 4.59 15.22 6.21
N GLY A 67 3.52 15.41 5.42
CA GLY A 67 2.19 15.83 5.90
C GLY A 67 1.88 17.32 5.69
N GLU A 68 2.86 18.13 5.29
CA GLU A 68 2.67 19.50 4.83
C GLU A 68 2.64 19.51 3.31
N ASN A 69 1.47 19.69 2.70
CA ASN A 69 1.25 19.50 1.26
C ASN A 69 1.00 20.82 0.49
N VAL A 70 1.41 21.95 1.06
CA VAL A 70 1.27 23.28 0.45
C VAL A 70 2.56 23.66 -0.28
N GLY A 71 2.46 24.25 -1.47
CA GLY A 71 3.59 24.77 -2.23
C GLY A 71 3.89 24.02 -3.52
N VAL A 72 5.12 24.17 -4.03
CA VAL A 72 5.61 23.47 -5.23
C VAL A 72 6.71 22.49 -4.86
N TRP A 73 6.66 21.28 -5.41
CA TRP A 73 7.66 20.25 -5.18
C TRP A 73 7.72 19.25 -6.35
N PRO A 74 8.84 18.54 -6.52
CA PRO A 74 8.87 17.38 -7.41
C PRO A 74 8.11 16.22 -6.77
N SER A 75 7.00 15.81 -7.40
CA SER A 75 6.22 14.68 -6.91
C SER A 75 6.95 13.36 -7.14
N ALA A 76 6.93 12.47 -6.14
CA ALA A 76 7.42 11.11 -6.28
C ALA A 76 6.43 10.29 -7.12
N CYS A 77 6.95 9.48 -8.04
CA CYS A 77 6.16 8.55 -8.84
C CYS A 77 6.60 7.12 -8.60
N ALA A 78 5.67 6.16 -8.73
CA ALA A 78 5.96 4.73 -8.64
C ALA A 78 6.69 4.25 -9.91
N ILE A 79 7.99 4.53 -9.99
CA ILE A 79 8.89 4.21 -11.12
C ILE A 79 10.13 3.51 -10.56
N HIS A 80 10.55 2.44 -11.22
CA HIS A 80 11.74 1.70 -10.86
C HIS A 80 13.00 2.52 -11.18
N PRO A 81 13.91 2.73 -10.24
CA PRO A 81 15.02 3.68 -10.38
C PRO A 81 16.11 3.22 -11.35
N GLU A 82 16.15 1.94 -11.73
CA GLU A 82 17.12 1.42 -12.70
C GLU A 82 16.51 1.23 -14.09
N THR A 83 15.38 0.52 -14.19
CA THR A 83 14.73 0.21 -15.47
C THR A 83 13.83 1.33 -16.01
N VAL A 84 13.55 2.38 -15.22
CA VAL A 84 12.67 3.50 -15.61
C VAL A 84 11.25 3.02 -15.98
N THR A 85 10.81 1.88 -15.43
CA THR A 85 9.48 1.32 -15.69
C THR A 85 8.51 1.58 -14.55
N ARG A 86 7.21 1.60 -14.84
CA ARG A 86 6.16 1.67 -13.81
C ARG A 86 6.31 0.54 -12.78
N ILE A 87 6.22 0.88 -11.50
CA ILE A 87 6.03 -0.08 -10.40
C ILE A 87 4.54 -0.20 -10.12
N SER A 88 3.95 -1.37 -10.37
CA SER A 88 2.60 -1.71 -9.93
C SER A 88 2.63 -2.36 -8.54
N THR A 89 1.49 -2.41 -7.85
CA THR A 89 1.38 -3.14 -6.57
C THR A 89 1.68 -4.63 -6.74
N ALA A 90 1.36 -5.22 -7.90
CA ALA A 90 1.73 -6.60 -8.20
C ALA A 90 3.25 -6.79 -8.26
N LEU A 91 3.99 -5.87 -8.91
CA LEU A 91 5.45 -5.92 -8.95
C LEU A 91 6.08 -5.67 -7.57
N ALA A 92 5.54 -4.72 -6.81
CA ALA A 92 6.10 -4.35 -5.52
C ALA A 92 5.84 -5.40 -4.43
N TYR A 93 4.64 -5.97 -4.39
CA TYR A 93 4.18 -6.78 -3.24
C TYR A 93 3.94 -8.26 -3.57
N TYR A 94 3.55 -8.60 -4.80
CA TYR A 94 3.25 -9.99 -5.16
C TYR A 94 4.47 -10.69 -5.76
N GLU A 95 5.15 -10.07 -6.73
CA GLU A 95 6.26 -10.67 -7.46
C GLU A 95 7.37 -11.24 -6.56
N PRO A 96 7.80 -10.56 -5.46
CA PRO A 96 8.84 -11.10 -4.58
C PRO A 96 8.43 -12.33 -3.76
N ILE A 97 7.12 -12.57 -3.59
CA ILE A 97 6.58 -13.62 -2.70
C ILE A 97 5.69 -14.63 -3.42
N LYS A 98 5.52 -14.52 -4.74
CA LYS A 98 4.59 -15.35 -5.53
C LYS A 98 4.79 -16.86 -5.41
N GLY A 99 5.99 -17.30 -5.04
CA GLY A 99 6.34 -18.72 -4.85
C GLY A 99 6.13 -19.25 -3.43
N GLN A 100 5.68 -18.42 -2.49
CA GLN A 100 5.45 -18.86 -1.11
C GLN A 100 4.20 -19.74 -1.02
N GLY A 101 4.32 -20.96 -0.47
CA GLY A 101 3.23 -21.94 -0.44
C GLY A 101 2.02 -21.56 0.43
N ASN A 102 2.14 -20.51 1.26
CA ASN A 102 1.05 -19.96 2.06
C ASN A 102 0.28 -18.83 1.36
N LEU A 103 0.63 -18.48 0.12
CA LEU A 103 -0.06 -17.48 -0.69
C LEU A 103 -0.57 -18.12 -1.99
N VAL A 104 -1.89 -18.07 -2.20
CA VAL A 104 -2.52 -18.58 -3.42
C VAL A 104 -3.26 -17.44 -4.11
N VAL A 105 -2.95 -17.21 -5.39
CA VAL A 105 -3.63 -16.20 -6.22
C VAL A 105 -4.38 -16.91 -7.35
N ILE A 106 -5.69 -16.68 -7.41
CA ILE A 106 -6.56 -17.20 -8.47
C ILE A 106 -6.85 -16.05 -9.44
N ALA A 107 -6.08 -15.96 -10.52
CA ALA A 107 -6.32 -14.97 -11.57
C ALA A 107 -7.58 -15.30 -12.38
N GLY A 108 -8.19 -14.27 -12.98
CA GLY A 108 -9.42 -14.43 -13.78
C GLY A 108 -10.67 -14.82 -12.96
N ALA A 109 -10.59 -14.75 -11.62
CA ALA A 109 -11.70 -15.03 -10.72
C ALA A 109 -12.38 -13.74 -10.24
N ARG A 110 -13.68 -13.61 -10.52
CA ARG A 110 -14.49 -12.49 -10.04
C ARG A 110 -15.25 -12.89 -8.78
N ALA A 111 -14.94 -12.29 -7.64
CA ALA A 111 -15.76 -12.44 -6.44
C ALA A 111 -17.17 -11.87 -6.67
N ILE A 112 -18.19 -12.63 -6.29
CA ILE A 112 -19.61 -12.30 -6.52
C ILE A 112 -20.26 -11.86 -5.21
N ARG A 113 -20.11 -12.65 -4.16
CA ARG A 113 -20.70 -12.36 -2.84
C ARG A 113 -19.95 -13.05 -1.71
N VAL A 114 -20.07 -12.47 -0.52
CA VAL A 114 -19.65 -13.09 0.74
C VAL A 114 -20.77 -14.02 1.21
N ILE A 115 -20.39 -15.21 1.67
CA ILE A 115 -21.30 -16.19 2.25
C ILE A 115 -21.23 -16.04 3.77
N PHE A 116 -22.39 -15.82 4.39
CA PHE A 116 -22.53 -15.67 5.83
C PHE A 116 -23.09 -16.94 6.46
N GLN A 117 -22.68 -17.22 7.69
CA GLN A 117 -23.23 -18.30 8.49
C GLN A 117 -24.70 -18.01 8.81
N LYS A 118 -25.54 -19.04 8.71
CA LYS A 118 -26.99 -18.94 8.97
C LYS A 118 -27.30 -18.65 10.45
N ASN A 119 -26.43 -19.06 11.36
CA ASN A 119 -26.62 -18.85 12.78
C ASN A 119 -26.00 -17.51 13.18
N VAL A 120 -26.85 -16.49 13.31
CA VAL A 120 -26.45 -15.20 13.88
C VAL A 120 -26.25 -15.40 15.37
N SER A 121 -24.99 -15.29 15.82
CA SER A 121 -24.69 -15.30 17.25
C SER A 121 -25.04 -13.94 17.87
N SER A 122 -25.15 -13.87 19.19
CA SER A 122 -25.26 -12.59 19.93
C SER A 122 -24.07 -11.65 19.72
N LYS A 123 -22.99 -12.13 19.09
CA LYS A 123 -21.77 -11.37 18.76
C LYS A 123 -21.73 -10.87 17.31
N GLY A 124 -22.77 -11.12 16.51
CA GLY A 124 -22.88 -10.69 15.12
C GLY A 124 -22.85 -11.82 14.09
N VAL A 125 -22.74 -11.43 12.83
CA VAL A 125 -22.76 -12.31 11.66
C VAL A 125 -21.34 -12.76 11.32
N ALA A 126 -21.13 -14.07 11.25
CA ALA A 126 -19.86 -14.66 10.84
C ALA A 126 -19.86 -14.97 9.33
N THR A 127 -18.70 -14.83 8.69
CA THR A 127 -18.50 -15.20 7.27
C THR A 127 -17.97 -16.63 7.16
N ASP A 128 -18.54 -17.43 6.27
CA ASP A 128 -18.07 -18.78 5.95
C ASP A 128 -17.07 -18.77 4.79
N GLY A 129 -17.21 -17.83 3.85
CA GLY A 129 -16.39 -17.79 2.66
C GLY A 129 -16.86 -16.79 1.60
N VAL A 130 -16.38 -16.99 0.38
CA VAL A 130 -16.70 -16.17 -0.79
C VAL A 130 -17.09 -17.06 -1.96
N GLU A 131 -18.19 -16.69 -2.63
CA GLU A 131 -18.56 -17.22 -3.93
C GLU A 131 -17.90 -16.37 -5.02
N TYR A 132 -17.23 -17.01 -5.96
CA TYR A 132 -16.57 -16.37 -7.09
C TYR A 132 -16.88 -17.09 -8.40
N SER A 133 -16.82 -16.36 -9.51
CA SER A 133 -16.90 -16.94 -10.84
C SER A 133 -15.54 -17.01 -11.49
N LYS A 134 -15.22 -18.17 -12.07
CA LYS A 134 -14.05 -18.38 -12.92
C LYS A 134 -14.48 -19.24 -14.09
N ASP A 135 -14.07 -18.87 -15.31
CA ASP A 135 -14.37 -19.65 -16.52
C ASP A 135 -15.87 -19.97 -16.69
N ARG A 136 -16.74 -19.02 -16.34
CA ARG A 136 -18.21 -19.13 -16.32
C ARG A 136 -18.79 -20.15 -15.32
N GLN A 137 -17.98 -20.71 -14.43
CA GLN A 137 -18.43 -21.56 -13.33
C GLN A 137 -18.49 -20.77 -12.03
N LEU A 138 -19.46 -21.09 -11.18
CA LEU A 138 -19.57 -20.57 -9.82
C LEU A 138 -18.89 -21.53 -8.85
N LEU A 139 -17.96 -21.00 -8.06
CA LEU A 139 -17.12 -21.73 -7.13
C LEU A 139 -17.17 -21.05 -5.77
N VAL A 140 -16.92 -21.83 -4.71
CA VAL A 140 -16.89 -21.34 -3.33
C VAL A 140 -15.54 -21.62 -2.71
N VAL A 141 -14.99 -20.62 -2.02
CA VAL A 141 -13.81 -20.77 -1.15
C VAL A 141 -14.19 -20.45 0.29
N SER A 142 -13.88 -21.35 1.21
CA SER A 142 -14.11 -21.17 2.64
C SER A 142 -12.97 -20.40 3.31
N ALA A 143 -13.30 -19.47 4.21
CA ALA A 143 -12.32 -18.73 5.00
C ALA A 143 -12.38 -19.18 6.47
N LYS A 144 -11.26 -19.65 7.03
CA LYS A 144 -11.21 -20.11 8.43
C LYS A 144 -11.18 -18.98 9.47
N LYS A 145 -10.84 -17.75 9.04
CA LYS A 145 -10.66 -16.61 9.93
C LYS A 145 -11.49 -15.43 9.44
N GLU A 146 -11.07 -14.83 8.34
CA GLU A 146 -11.60 -13.54 7.89
C GLU A 146 -11.68 -13.50 6.36
N VAL A 147 -12.63 -12.70 5.86
CA VAL A 147 -12.74 -12.32 4.46
C VAL A 147 -12.42 -10.83 4.36
N ILE A 148 -11.38 -10.48 3.59
CA ILE A 148 -10.96 -9.08 3.37
C ILE A 148 -11.43 -8.64 1.98
N LEU A 149 -12.28 -7.62 1.92
CA LEU A 149 -12.77 -7.04 0.67
C LEU A 149 -11.83 -5.92 0.19
N ALA A 150 -11.14 -6.15 -0.92
CA ALA A 150 -10.21 -5.21 -1.54
C ALA A 150 -10.50 -5.01 -3.05
N ALA A 151 -11.78 -5.03 -3.43
CA ALA A 151 -12.21 -4.95 -4.84
C ALA A 151 -12.24 -3.51 -5.42
N GLY A 152 -11.87 -2.51 -4.62
CA GLY A 152 -11.98 -1.09 -4.97
C GLY A 152 -13.39 -0.52 -4.76
N THR A 153 -13.48 0.80 -4.62
CA THR A 153 -14.69 1.51 -4.20
C THR A 153 -15.91 1.22 -5.07
N LEU A 154 -15.71 1.12 -6.39
CA LEU A 154 -16.81 0.95 -7.35
C LEU A 154 -17.41 -0.47 -7.32
N TYR A 155 -16.59 -1.49 -7.10
CA TYR A 155 -17.04 -2.88 -7.15
C TYR A 155 -17.54 -3.40 -5.80
N MET A 156 -17.43 -2.59 -4.74
CA MET A 156 -17.76 -2.98 -3.37
C MET A 156 -19.28 -3.07 -3.10
N PHE A 157 -20.16 -2.52 -3.96
CA PHE A 157 -21.61 -2.39 -3.66
C PHE A 157 -22.55 -2.65 -4.85
N SER A 158 -22.26 -3.62 -5.72
CA SER A 158 -23.04 -3.74 -6.96
C SER A 158 -24.40 -4.44 -6.87
N ARG A 159 -24.82 -5.08 -5.76
CA ARG A 159 -26.21 -5.55 -5.61
C ARG A 159 -26.72 -5.51 -4.16
N PRO A 160 -27.93 -4.95 -3.91
CA PRO A 160 -28.57 -5.10 -2.62
C PRO A 160 -28.81 -6.58 -2.33
N ILE A 161 -28.63 -6.94 -1.06
CA ILE A 161 -29.08 -8.22 -0.51
C ILE A 161 -30.57 -8.33 -0.82
N GLN A 162 -30.96 -9.19 -1.76
CA GLN A 162 -32.35 -9.64 -1.79
C GLN A 162 -32.53 -10.48 -0.53
N ALA A 163 -33.14 -9.88 0.48
CA ALA A 163 -33.71 -10.60 1.60
C ALA A 163 -34.73 -11.58 1.02
N ALA A 164 -34.45 -12.87 1.19
CA ALA A 164 -35.45 -13.92 1.02
C ALA A 164 -36.30 -14.01 2.30
#